data_AF-A0A7C1AIH2-F1
#
_entry.id   AF-A0A7C1AIH2-F1
#
_cell.length_a   1.000
_cell.length_b   1.000
_cell.length_c   1.000
_cell.angle_alpha   90.00
_cell.angle_beta   90.00
_cell.angle_gamma   90.00
#
_symmetry.space_group_name_H-M   'P 1'
#
loop_
_entity.id
_entity.type
_entity.pdbx_description
1 polymer ?
#
loop_
_entity_poly.entity_id
_entity_poly.type
_entity_poly.pdbx_seq_one_letter_code
_entity_poly.pdbx_strand_id
1 'polypeptide(L)'
;LIFAGYSDWRMPNRRELESIVNAGTTPPTINSAYFPNTASDEYWTSTAYQAQTYRAWYIDFSTGDINYQNKINSARLRAVRGP
;
A
#
# COMPACT_ATOMS: atom_id res chain seq x y z
N LEU A 1 -7.76 12.60 -10.92
CA LEU A 1 -7.05 11.82 -11.98
C LEU A 1 -8.09 10.97 -12.68
N ILE A 2 -8.22 11.04 -14.00
CA ILE A 2 -9.01 10.05 -14.76
C ILE A 2 -8.02 9.03 -15.31
N PHE A 3 -8.13 7.77 -14.88
CA PHE A 3 -7.27 6.68 -15.32
C PHE A 3 -8.13 5.47 -15.65
N ALA A 4 -7.87 4.85 -16.82
CA ALA A 4 -8.65 3.72 -17.34
C ALA A 4 -10.18 3.98 -17.36
N GLY A 5 -10.61 5.23 -17.59
CA GLY A 5 -12.03 5.62 -17.63
C GLY A 5 -12.66 5.94 -16.27
N TYR A 6 -11.90 5.89 -15.18
CA TYR A 6 -12.40 6.11 -13.83
C TYR A 6 -11.76 7.32 -13.16
N SER A 7 -12.54 8.09 -12.40
CA SER A 7 -12.11 9.31 -11.70
C SER A 7 -12.04 9.14 -10.16
N ASP A 8 -12.48 8.00 -9.65
CA ASP A 8 -12.63 7.65 -8.22
C ASP A 8 -11.38 6.94 -7.65
N TRP A 9 -10.22 7.15 -8.27
CA TRP A 9 -8.96 6.61 -7.78
C TRP A 9 -8.49 7.38 -6.54
N ARG A 10 -8.19 6.64 -5.49
CA ARG A 10 -7.59 7.17 -4.27
C ARG A 10 -6.48 6.28 -3.75
N MET A 11 -5.75 6.83 -2.79
CA MET A 11 -4.81 6.08 -2.00
C MET A 11 -5.55 5.10 -1.07
N PRO A 12 -5.08 3.86 -0.93
CA PRO A 12 -5.69 2.86 -0.04
C PRO A 12 -5.47 3.24 1.41
N ASN A 13 -6.44 2.93 2.27
CA ASN A 13 -6.22 2.97 3.72
C ASN A 13 -5.42 1.74 4.19
N ARG A 14 -4.96 1.77 5.45
CA ARG A 14 -4.14 0.68 6.00
C ARG A 14 -4.81 -0.69 5.91
N ARG A 15 -6.10 -0.77 6.24
CA ARG A 15 -6.84 -2.04 6.27
C ARG A 15 -7.01 -2.64 4.88
N GLU A 16 -7.25 -1.80 3.87
CA GLU A 16 -7.38 -2.25 2.48
C GLU A 16 -6.08 -2.90 2.01
N LEU A 17 -4.94 -2.27 2.26
CA LEU A 17 -3.66 -2.80 1.80
C LEU A 17 -3.17 -3.97 2.65
N GLU A 18 -3.48 -3.98 3.95
CA GLU A 18 -3.25 -5.11 4.86
C GLU A 18 -4.06 -6.35 4.43
N SER A 19 -5.30 -6.18 3.97
CA SER A 19 -6.17 -7.29 3.57
C SER A 19 -5.68 -8.10 2.37
N ILE A 20 -4.74 -7.55 1.60
CA ILE A 20 -4.14 -8.21 0.43
C ILE A 20 -2.74 -8.75 0.71
N VAL A 21 -2.22 -8.57 1.92
CA VAL A 21 -0.95 -9.18 2.33
C VAL A 21 -1.13 -10.68 2.45
N ASN A 22 -0.20 -11.42 1.85
CA ASN A 22 -0.07 -12.86 1.98
C ASN A 22 1.28 -13.17 2.62
N ALA A 23 1.34 -13.04 3.95
CA ALA A 23 2.58 -13.22 4.70
C ALA A 23 3.04 -14.69 4.65
N GLY A 24 4.35 -14.90 4.64
CA GLY A 24 4.95 -16.25 4.57
C GLY A 24 5.07 -16.83 3.16
N THR A 25 4.72 -16.08 2.11
CA THR A 25 5.06 -16.44 0.73
C THR A 25 6.40 -15.82 0.30
N THR A 26 6.93 -16.28 -0.83
CA THR A 26 8.07 -15.61 -1.47
C THR A 26 7.70 -14.19 -1.88
N PRO A 27 8.61 -13.21 -1.76
CA PRO A 27 8.36 -11.85 -2.19
C PRO A 27 7.95 -11.76 -3.68
N PRO A 28 6.99 -10.90 -4.04
CA PRO A 28 6.24 -10.03 -3.14
C PRO A 28 5.20 -10.84 -2.32
N THR A 29 5.01 -10.50 -1.04
CA THR A 29 4.10 -11.14 -0.08
C THR A 29 2.63 -10.79 -0.35
N ILE A 30 2.17 -11.14 -1.54
CA ILE A 30 0.84 -10.88 -2.09
C ILE A 30 0.52 -11.95 -3.13
N ASN A 31 -0.75 -12.21 -3.39
CA ASN A 31 -1.13 -13.11 -4.48
C ASN A 31 -0.89 -12.44 -5.85
N SER A 32 0.22 -12.81 -6.51
CA SER A 32 0.64 -12.23 -7.79
C SER A 32 -0.26 -12.57 -8.99
N ALA A 33 -1.09 -13.62 -8.88
CA ALA A 33 -2.08 -13.92 -9.92
C ALA A 33 -3.24 -12.91 -9.92
N TYR A 34 -3.66 -12.41 -8.75
CA TYR A 34 -4.69 -11.36 -8.64
C TYR A 34 -4.09 -9.95 -8.69
N PHE A 35 -2.87 -9.78 -8.20
CA PHE A 35 -2.18 -8.49 -8.15
C PHE A 35 -0.87 -8.54 -8.94
N PRO A 36 -0.95 -8.67 -10.28
CA PRO A 36 0.24 -8.70 -11.11
C PRO A 36 1.00 -7.36 -11.01
N ASN A 37 2.28 -7.38 -11.39
CA ASN A 37 3.16 -6.22 -11.38
C ASN A 37 3.31 -5.54 -9.99
N THR A 38 3.11 -6.29 -8.89
CA THR A 38 3.51 -5.82 -7.56
C THR A 38 5.02 -5.95 -7.42
N ALA A 39 5.73 -4.84 -7.23
CA ALA A 39 7.13 -4.87 -6.80
C ALA A 39 7.22 -5.27 -5.32
N SER A 40 8.25 -6.03 -4.95
CA SER A 40 8.65 -6.31 -3.56
C SER A 40 9.27 -5.06 -2.96
N ASP A 41 8.44 -4.18 -2.42
CA ASP A 41 8.82 -2.84 -1.97
C ASP A 41 7.77 -2.33 -0.98
N GLU A 42 8.00 -1.15 -0.43
CA GLU A 42 7.09 -0.46 0.48
C GLU A 42 5.97 0.25 -0.29
N TYR A 43 4.75 0.16 0.21
CA TYR A 43 3.56 0.77 -0.37
C TYR A 43 2.86 1.64 0.65
N TRP A 44 2.69 2.90 0.30
CA TRP A 44 2.05 3.86 1.17
C TRP A 44 0.55 3.63 1.32
N THR A 45 0.04 3.97 2.51
CA THR A 45 -1.39 4.05 2.80
C THR A 45 -1.78 5.50 3.12
N SER A 46 -3.07 5.82 3.01
CA SER A 46 -3.63 7.13 3.37
C SER A 46 -3.75 7.34 4.88
N THR A 47 -3.43 6.31 5.68
CA THR A 47 -3.58 6.34 7.13
C THR A 47 -2.34 6.99 7.76
N ALA A 48 -2.52 8.16 8.39
CA ALA A 48 -1.46 8.81 9.16
C ALA A 48 -1.17 8.04 10.47
N TYR A 49 0.06 8.12 10.96
CA TYR A 49 0.38 7.63 12.30
C TYR A 49 -0.11 8.65 13.33
N GLN A 50 -1.03 8.24 14.21
CA GLN A 50 -1.80 9.17 15.06
C GLN A 50 -0.91 9.98 16.02
N ALA A 51 0.13 9.35 16.58
CA ALA A 51 1.02 10.02 17.52
C ALA A 51 1.96 11.03 16.83
N GLN A 52 2.23 10.86 15.53
CA GLN A 52 3.15 11.72 14.77
C GLN A 52 2.65 11.87 13.33
N THR A 53 1.86 12.91 13.07
CA THR A 53 1.15 13.11 11.79
C THR A 53 2.07 13.39 10.59
N TYR A 54 3.35 13.66 10.82
CA TYR A 54 4.39 13.71 9.78
C TYR A 54 4.81 12.32 9.30
N ARG A 55 4.35 11.25 9.95
CA ARG A 55 4.51 9.85 9.55
C ARG A 55 3.20 9.27 9.02
N ALA A 56 3.29 8.25 8.18
CA ALA A 56 2.16 7.48 7.67
C ALA A 56 2.46 5.98 7.74
N TRP A 57 1.40 5.18 7.72
CA TRP A 57 1.52 3.73 7.63
C TRP A 57 1.86 3.31 6.20
N TYR A 58 2.72 2.32 6.06
CA TYR A 58 3.02 1.62 4.82
C TYR A 58 2.95 0.11 5.06
N ILE A 59 2.84 -0.64 3.98
CA ILE A 59 3.00 -2.09 3.97
C ILE A 59 4.20 -2.45 3.13
N ASP A 60 5.08 -3.29 3.63
CA ASP A 60 6.21 -3.81 2.89
C ASP A 60 5.82 -5.14 2.22
N PHE A 61 5.67 -5.18 0.89
CA PHE A 61 5.43 -6.44 0.20
C PHE A 61 6.71 -7.27 0.02
N SER A 62 7.89 -6.79 0.43
CA SER A 62 9.08 -7.63 0.48
C SER A 62 9.09 -8.56 1.70
N THR A 63 8.47 -8.16 2.82
CA THR A 63 8.44 -8.95 4.07
C THR A 63 7.04 -9.30 4.56
N GLY A 64 6.01 -8.54 4.13
CA GLY A 64 4.66 -8.58 4.70
C GLY A 64 4.48 -7.67 5.91
N ASP A 65 5.48 -6.85 6.26
CA ASP A 65 5.43 -6.00 7.45
C ASP A 65 4.48 -4.81 7.30
N ILE A 66 3.92 -4.41 8.43
CA ILE A 66 3.03 -3.25 8.55
C ILE A 66 3.69 -2.28 9.52
N ASN A 67 4.20 -1.17 9.01
CA ASN A 67 4.94 -0.21 9.82
C ASN A 67 4.63 1.23 9.39
N TYR A 68 5.30 2.21 10.01
CA TYR A 68 5.14 3.62 9.68
C TYR A 68 6.49 4.30 9.50
N GLN A 69 6.54 5.28 8.60
CA GLN A 69 7.76 6.07 8.37
C GLN A 69 7.42 7.51 7.96
N ASN A 70 8.44 8.36 7.79
CA ASN A 70 8.25 9.77 7.46
C ASN A 70 7.64 9.95 6.07
N LYS A 71 6.62 10.81 5.94
CA LYS A 71 5.92 11.08 4.68
C LYS A 71 6.82 11.68 3.58
N ILE A 72 7.99 12.20 3.96
CA ILE A 72 8.99 12.70 2.99
C ILE A 72 9.76 11.56 2.29
N ASN A 73 9.70 10.34 2.81
CA ASN A 73 10.37 9.20 2.20
C ASN A 73 9.59 8.72 0.97
N SER A 74 10.32 8.19 0.00
CA SER A 74 9.73 7.61 -1.20
C SER A 74 9.24 6.19 -0.92
N ALA A 75 8.01 5.89 -1.28
CA ALA A 75 7.50 4.53 -1.37
C ALA A 75 6.47 4.44 -2.50
N ARG A 76 6.07 3.23 -2.88
CA ARG A 76 5.15 2.99 -3.99
C ARG A 76 3.71 3.27 -3.60
N LEU A 77 2.85 3.37 -4.61
CA LEU A 77 1.41 3.51 -4.44
C LEU A 77 0.70 2.46 -5.28
N ARG A 78 -0.22 1.71 -4.65
CA ARG A 78 -1.22 0.88 -5.33
C ARG A 78 -2.57 1.54 -5.14
N ALA A 79 -3.02 2.30 -6.13
CA ALA A 79 -4.29 3.01 -6.04
C ALA A 79 -5.48 2.03 -5.99
N VAL A 80 -6.52 2.41 -5.27
CA VAL A 80 -7.80 1.71 -5.19
C VAL A 80 -8.92 2.61 -5.68
N ARG A 81 -10.04 2.02 -6.07
CA ARG A 81 -11.24 2.74 -6.49
C ARG A 81 -12.28 2.74 -5.39
N GLY A 82 -13.05 3.83 -5.33
CA GLY A 82 -14.17 3.98 -4.43
C GLY A 82 -14.03 5.21 -3.55
N PRO A 83 -15.14 5.62 -2.89
CA PRO A 83 -15.13 6.71 -1.93
C PRO A 83 -14.18 6.44 -0.75
#